data_AF-A0A6C0CEE3-F1
#
_entry.id   AF-A0A6C0CEE3-F1
#
_cell.length_a   1.000
_cell.length_b   1.000
_cell.length_c   1.000
_cell.angle_alpha   90.00
_cell.angle_beta   90.00
_cell.angle_gamma   90.00
#
_symmetry.space_group_name_H-M   'P 1'
#
loop_
_entity.id
_entity.type
_entity.pdbx_description
1 polymer ?
#
loop_
_entity_poly.entity_id
_entity_poly.type
_entity_poly.pdbx_seq_one_letter_code
_entity_poly.pdbx_strand_id
1 'polypeptide(L)'
;MNDDNAVVDAAVVVADVAVAVADAVVDAVADVASTEVNVVVDAVADAVADAVAEVASTEVNVVVDAVVDAAAAAADVVVAAAAAAVEVEAVADVPATLPPLPQLPQPTPNVKKIVFALPGDNFSSKFLISWTATISKLWETRKYDIMISPATGSFVPFVRMTTLGLDVLRGQDQKPFNGQPFDVWITIDSDIVFTYEQVEKLIEATEEHPVVAGMYRMADLTNYAFVKDWDTSYFKENGTFKFIKPEDIEVWKKETEFKYFSVVYSGMGFMAIRKEVFDNIKYPYFDSEIVTIQADDGTVIRDICSEDVSFCKKITQAGYQIMVNTDIRVGHIKSLVI
;
A
#
# COMPACT_ATOMS: atom_id res chain seq x y z
N MET A 1 -26.06 -34.21 -36.87
CA MET A 1 -26.85 -34.53 -35.66
C MET A 1 -25.86 -35.07 -34.65
N ASN A 2 -25.46 -34.24 -33.68
CA ASN A 2 -24.97 -34.58 -32.33
C ASN A 2 -24.07 -33.52 -31.66
N ASP A 3 -24.05 -32.26 -32.10
CA ASP A 3 -23.40 -31.19 -31.31
C ASP A 3 -24.36 -30.55 -30.28
N ASP A 4 -25.67 -30.48 -30.57
CA ASP A 4 -26.64 -29.90 -29.63
C ASP A 4 -26.90 -30.77 -28.40
N ASN A 5 -26.60 -32.08 -28.43
CA ASN A 5 -26.85 -32.98 -27.31
C ASN A 5 -25.73 -32.95 -26.25
N ALA A 6 -24.50 -32.60 -26.64
CA ALA A 6 -23.35 -32.55 -25.73
C ALA A 6 -23.36 -31.28 -24.85
N VAL A 7 -23.85 -30.16 -25.40
CA VAL A 7 -23.98 -28.89 -24.67
C VAL A 7 -25.12 -28.97 -23.63
N VAL A 8 -26.19 -29.70 -23.95
CA VAL A 8 -27.32 -29.92 -23.02
C VAL A 8 -26.92 -30.86 -21.88
N ASP A 9 -26.14 -31.92 -22.15
CA ASP A 9 -25.62 -32.82 -21.10
C ASP A 9 -24.64 -32.09 -20.17
N ALA A 10 -23.77 -31.21 -20.69
CA ALA A 10 -22.84 -30.43 -19.86
C ALA A 10 -23.57 -29.42 -18.96
N ALA A 11 -24.61 -28.74 -19.47
CA ALA A 11 -25.40 -27.78 -18.69
C ALA A 11 -26.21 -28.47 -17.56
N VAL A 12 -26.68 -29.70 -17.78
CA VAL A 12 -27.39 -30.49 -16.76
C VAL A 12 -26.42 -30.92 -15.66
N VAL A 13 -25.21 -31.38 -16.02
CA VAL A 13 -24.17 -31.74 -15.04
C VAL A 13 -23.75 -30.53 -14.20
N VAL A 14 -23.60 -29.35 -14.81
CA VAL A 14 -23.24 -28.12 -14.08
C VAL A 14 -24.37 -27.69 -13.13
N ALA A 15 -25.64 -27.84 -13.54
CA ALA A 15 -26.78 -27.54 -12.68
C ALA A 15 -26.88 -28.50 -11.49
N ASP A 16 -26.65 -29.80 -11.71
CA ASP A 16 -26.66 -30.81 -10.63
C ASP A 16 -25.51 -30.60 -9.63
N VAL A 17 -24.32 -30.21 -10.11
CA VAL A 17 -23.18 -29.86 -9.24
C VAL A 17 -23.46 -28.59 -8.43
N ALA A 18 -24.05 -27.56 -9.06
CA ALA A 18 -24.42 -26.33 -8.35
C ALA A 18 -25.48 -26.58 -7.26
N VAL A 19 -26.44 -27.46 -7.51
CA VAL A 19 -27.44 -27.87 -6.51
C VAL A 19 -26.80 -28.68 -5.39
N ALA A 20 -25.89 -29.61 -5.69
CA ALA A 20 -25.18 -30.38 -4.66
C ALA A 20 -24.30 -29.50 -3.76
N VAL A 21 -23.63 -28.50 -4.32
CA VAL A 21 -22.86 -27.51 -3.55
C VAL A 21 -23.78 -26.64 -2.69
N ALA A 22 -24.91 -26.18 -3.24
CA ALA A 22 -25.89 -25.40 -2.47
C ALA A 22 -26.49 -26.19 -1.30
N ASP A 23 -26.87 -27.46 -1.51
CA ASP A 23 -27.42 -28.31 -0.45
C ASP A 23 -26.37 -28.61 0.64
N ALA A 24 -25.10 -28.85 0.26
CA ALA A 24 -24.01 -29.05 1.22
C ALA A 24 -23.73 -27.78 2.05
N VAL A 25 -23.82 -26.60 1.45
CA VAL A 25 -23.70 -25.31 2.15
C VAL A 25 -24.86 -25.11 3.12
N VAL A 26 -26.09 -25.42 2.71
CA VAL A 26 -27.29 -25.29 3.55
C VAL A 26 -27.24 -26.25 4.75
N ASP A 27 -26.81 -27.50 4.54
CA ASP A 27 -26.65 -28.48 5.62
C ASP A 27 -25.53 -28.09 6.59
N ALA A 28 -24.42 -27.53 6.10
CA ALA A 28 -23.35 -27.02 6.95
C ALA A 28 -23.78 -25.78 7.77
N VAL A 29 -24.70 -24.97 7.24
CA VAL A 29 -25.24 -23.78 7.90
C VAL A 29 -26.36 -24.12 8.90
N ALA A 30 -27.05 -25.25 8.74
CA ALA A 30 -28.09 -25.69 9.66
C ALA A 30 -27.56 -26.11 11.05
N ASP A 31 -26.26 -26.42 11.18
CA ASP A 31 -25.60 -26.83 12.44
C ASP A 31 -24.88 -25.65 13.16
N VAL A 32 -25.11 -24.42 12.73
CA VAL A 32 -24.41 -23.18 13.18
C VAL A 32 -24.75 -22.75 14.62
N ALA A 33 -25.61 -23.49 15.32
CA ALA A 33 -25.85 -23.21 16.74
C ALA A 33 -24.62 -23.45 17.65
N SER A 34 -23.51 -24.03 17.15
CA SER A 34 -22.34 -24.32 17.99
C SER A 34 -20.93 -24.21 17.38
N THR A 35 -20.73 -23.64 16.17
CA THR A 35 -19.39 -23.67 15.53
C THR A 35 -18.95 -22.33 14.94
N GLU A 36 -17.67 -21.96 15.13
CA GLU A 36 -17.08 -20.69 14.66
C GLU A 36 -17.15 -20.55 13.13
N VAL A 37 -17.55 -19.37 12.65
CA VAL A 37 -17.79 -19.03 11.22
C VAL A 37 -16.64 -19.41 10.29
N ASN A 38 -15.39 -19.37 10.75
CA ASN A 38 -14.22 -19.73 9.94
C ASN A 38 -14.18 -21.21 9.55
N VAL A 39 -14.74 -22.11 10.37
CA VAL A 39 -14.79 -23.56 10.07
C VAL A 39 -15.76 -23.84 8.91
N VAL A 40 -16.84 -23.06 8.82
CA VAL A 40 -17.82 -23.16 7.73
C VAL A 40 -17.21 -22.65 6.43
N VAL A 41 -16.44 -21.57 6.48
CA VAL A 41 -15.76 -21.01 5.29
C VAL A 41 -14.72 -21.95 4.72
N ASP A 42 -13.91 -22.60 5.58
CA ASP A 42 -12.89 -23.56 5.13
C ASP A 42 -13.53 -24.84 4.53
N ALA A 43 -14.61 -25.35 5.15
CA ALA A 43 -15.33 -26.52 4.63
C ALA A 43 -15.99 -26.26 3.26
N VAL A 44 -16.51 -25.04 3.04
CA VAL A 44 -17.06 -24.63 1.75
C VAL A 44 -15.96 -24.46 0.71
N ALA A 45 -14.78 -23.93 1.08
CA ALA A 45 -13.65 -23.80 0.17
C ALA A 45 -13.10 -25.17 -0.29
N ASP A 46 -13.01 -26.15 0.61
CA ASP A 46 -12.56 -27.50 0.29
C ASP A 46 -13.56 -28.24 -0.62
N ALA A 47 -14.86 -28.11 -0.37
CA ALA A 47 -15.90 -28.71 -1.22
C ALA A 47 -15.93 -28.12 -2.66
N VAL A 48 -15.68 -26.82 -2.79
CA VAL A 48 -15.53 -26.15 -4.08
C VAL A 48 -14.26 -26.61 -4.81
N ALA A 49 -13.15 -26.82 -4.07
CA ALA A 49 -11.90 -27.31 -4.64
C ALA A 49 -12.03 -28.74 -5.20
N ASP A 50 -12.74 -29.62 -4.50
CA ASP A 50 -12.98 -31.00 -4.94
C ASP A 50 -13.92 -31.06 -6.15
N ALA A 51 -14.97 -30.23 -6.20
CA ALA A 51 -15.88 -30.16 -7.35
C ALA A 51 -15.20 -29.65 -8.63
N VAL A 52 -14.24 -28.74 -8.50
CA VAL A 52 -13.45 -28.20 -9.63
C VAL A 52 -12.43 -29.22 -10.15
N ALA A 53 -12.00 -30.17 -9.31
CA ALA A 53 -11.01 -31.19 -9.69
C ALA A 53 -11.56 -32.29 -10.62
N GLU A 54 -12.88 -32.51 -10.66
CA GLU A 54 -13.51 -33.54 -11.52
C GLU A 54 -13.80 -33.07 -12.95
N VAL A 55 -13.71 -31.77 -13.28
CA VAL A 55 -14.10 -31.24 -14.60
C VAL A 55 -12.91 -31.17 -15.56
N ALA A 56 -12.87 -32.08 -16.53
CA ALA A 56 -11.82 -32.13 -17.56
C ALA A 56 -11.86 -30.92 -18.51
N SER A 57 -10.67 -30.50 -18.94
CA SER A 57 -10.38 -29.24 -19.65
C SER A 57 -11.04 -29.14 -21.03
N THR A 58 -12.11 -28.35 -21.17
CA THR A 58 -12.29 -27.49 -22.37
C THR A 58 -13.29 -26.32 -22.28
N GLU A 59 -13.96 -26.01 -21.16
CA GLU A 59 -14.84 -24.81 -21.08
C GLU A 59 -14.76 -24.07 -19.73
N VAL A 60 -13.54 -23.70 -19.32
CA VAL A 60 -13.23 -23.15 -17.98
C VAL A 60 -13.87 -21.77 -17.70
N ASN A 61 -14.05 -20.91 -18.71
CA ASN A 61 -14.47 -19.52 -18.44
C ASN A 61 -15.96 -19.35 -18.11
N VAL A 62 -16.85 -20.23 -18.59
CA VAL A 62 -18.29 -20.14 -18.28
C VAL A 62 -18.59 -20.70 -16.88
N VAL A 63 -17.81 -21.69 -16.45
CA VAL A 63 -17.92 -22.31 -15.12
C VAL A 63 -17.43 -21.35 -14.02
N VAL A 64 -16.37 -20.57 -14.28
CA VAL A 64 -15.85 -19.61 -13.31
C VAL A 64 -16.84 -18.48 -13.03
N ASP A 65 -17.47 -17.89 -14.05
CA ASP A 65 -18.45 -16.80 -13.84
C ASP A 65 -19.70 -17.30 -13.09
N ALA A 66 -20.20 -18.49 -13.41
CA ALA A 66 -21.35 -19.06 -12.71
C ALA A 66 -21.06 -19.44 -11.25
N VAL A 67 -19.84 -19.92 -10.96
CA VAL A 67 -19.40 -20.23 -9.59
C VAL A 67 -19.16 -18.96 -8.78
N VAL A 68 -18.64 -17.89 -9.41
CA VAL A 68 -18.47 -16.58 -8.76
C VAL A 68 -19.83 -15.95 -8.43
N ASP A 69 -20.81 -16.04 -9.34
CA ASP A 69 -22.16 -15.53 -9.10
C ASP A 69 -22.89 -16.34 -8.02
N ALA A 70 -22.72 -17.66 -7.98
CA ALA A 70 -23.29 -18.52 -6.94
C ALA A 70 -22.65 -18.27 -5.56
N ALA A 71 -21.33 -18.05 -5.52
CA ALA A 71 -20.61 -17.71 -4.28
C ALA A 71 -21.02 -16.32 -3.74
N ALA A 72 -21.25 -15.35 -4.63
CA ALA A 72 -21.75 -14.03 -4.26
C ALA A 72 -23.17 -14.10 -3.66
N ALA A 73 -24.06 -14.91 -4.26
CA ALA A 73 -25.41 -15.13 -3.74
C ALA A 73 -25.40 -15.85 -2.37
N ALA A 74 -24.49 -16.81 -2.17
CA ALA A 74 -24.31 -17.49 -0.88
C ALA A 74 -23.79 -16.54 0.20
N ALA A 75 -22.86 -15.62 -0.15
CA ALA A 75 -22.36 -14.61 0.78
C ALA A 75 -23.47 -13.65 1.27
N ASP A 76 -24.37 -13.24 0.38
CA ASP A 76 -25.51 -12.38 0.75
C ASP A 76 -26.49 -13.08 1.71
N VAL A 77 -26.70 -14.40 1.56
CA VAL A 77 -27.53 -15.20 2.47
C VAL A 77 -26.88 -15.35 3.85
N VAL A 78 -25.56 -15.55 3.91
CA VAL A 78 -24.80 -15.64 5.17
C VAL A 78 -24.82 -14.30 5.91
N VAL A 79 -24.70 -13.17 5.20
CA VAL A 79 -24.80 -11.83 5.78
C VAL A 79 -26.21 -11.54 6.31
N ALA A 80 -27.26 -11.98 5.60
CA ALA A 80 -28.64 -11.85 6.06
C ALA A 80 -28.96 -12.72 7.29
N ALA A 81 -28.44 -13.95 7.35
CA ALA A 81 -28.59 -14.84 8.50
C ALA A 81 -27.86 -14.31 9.75
N ALA A 82 -26.67 -13.73 9.56
CA ALA A 82 -25.92 -13.07 10.64
C ALA A 82 -26.64 -11.81 11.17
N ALA A 83 -27.36 -11.08 10.31
CA ALA A 83 -28.16 -9.92 10.72
C ALA A 83 -29.42 -10.31 11.53
N ALA A 84 -30.02 -11.47 11.23
CA ALA A 84 -31.19 -11.98 11.96
C ALA A 84 -30.84 -12.53 13.36
N ALA A 85 -29.59 -12.94 13.60
CA ALA A 85 -29.13 -13.42 14.90
C ALA A 85 -28.91 -12.30 15.95
N VAL A 86 -29.03 -11.03 15.57
CA VAL A 86 -28.82 -9.87 16.46
C VAL A 86 -30.08 -9.45 17.24
N GLU A 87 -31.26 -9.90 16.84
CA GLU A 87 -32.50 -9.66 17.59
C GLU A 87 -32.97 -10.94 18.29
N VAL A 88 -32.68 -11.06 19.59
CA VAL A 88 -33.52 -11.60 20.69
C VAL A 88 -32.57 -12.04 21.82
N GLU A 89 -32.37 -11.17 22.82
CA GLU A 89 -32.08 -11.62 24.17
C GLU A 89 -33.29 -11.31 25.05
N ALA A 90 -34.11 -12.34 25.26
CA ALA A 90 -35.15 -12.35 26.28
C ALA A 90 -34.59 -12.95 27.57
N VAL A 91 -34.89 -12.25 28.67
CA VAL A 91 -34.44 -12.44 30.05
C VAL A 91 -34.69 -13.86 30.58
N ALA A 92 -33.66 -14.49 31.15
CA ALA A 92 -33.79 -15.69 31.97
C ALA A 92 -32.94 -15.60 33.26
N ASP A 93 -33.46 -16.26 34.30
CA ASP A 93 -33.16 -16.21 35.74
C ASP A 93 -31.67 -16.24 36.18
N VAL A 94 -31.36 -15.44 37.21
CA VAL A 94 -30.03 -15.32 37.84
C VAL A 94 -29.94 -16.15 39.13
N PRO A 95 -28.99 -17.09 39.29
CA PRO A 95 -28.51 -17.49 40.60
C PRO A 95 -27.39 -16.55 41.07
N ALA A 96 -27.41 -16.21 42.36
CA ALA A 96 -26.54 -15.22 42.98
C ALA A 96 -25.05 -15.60 42.99
N THR A 97 -24.33 -15.19 41.94
CA THR A 97 -22.89 -14.91 41.98
C THR A 97 -22.68 -13.49 41.48
N LEU A 98 -21.99 -12.67 42.27
CA LEU A 98 -21.74 -11.28 41.92
C LEU A 98 -21.00 -11.22 40.57
N PRO A 99 -21.54 -10.50 39.56
CA PRO A 99 -20.81 -10.32 38.31
C PRO A 99 -19.52 -9.54 38.58
N PRO A 100 -18.42 -9.86 37.87
CA PRO A 100 -17.20 -9.07 37.96
C PRO A 100 -17.51 -7.61 37.61
N LEU A 101 -16.91 -6.69 38.36
CA LEU A 101 -17.05 -5.25 38.16
C LEU A 101 -16.87 -4.91 36.66
N PRO A 102 -17.66 -3.98 36.10
CA PRO A 102 -17.44 -3.50 34.74
C PRO A 102 -15.99 -3.06 34.60
N GLN A 103 -15.24 -3.72 33.72
CA GLN A 103 -13.89 -3.30 33.42
C GLN A 103 -13.97 -1.86 32.89
N LEU A 104 -13.19 -0.96 33.49
CA LEU A 104 -13.02 0.38 32.94
C LEU A 104 -12.60 0.25 31.47
N PRO A 105 -13.11 1.10 30.55
CA PRO A 105 -12.69 1.06 29.16
C PRO A 105 -11.17 1.09 29.12
N GLN A 106 -10.57 0.01 28.62
CA GLN A 106 -9.13 -0.03 28.38
C GLN A 106 -8.81 1.14 27.45
N PRO A 107 -7.74 1.92 27.71
CA PRO A 107 -7.36 2.99 26.81
C PRO A 107 -7.21 2.41 25.41
N THR A 108 -8.01 2.88 24.46
CA THR A 108 -7.91 2.48 23.07
C THR A 108 -6.44 2.67 22.67
N PRO A 109 -5.76 1.64 22.14
CA PRO A 109 -4.41 1.83 21.62
C PRO A 109 -4.45 3.03 20.68
N ASN A 110 -3.47 3.93 20.77
CA ASN A 110 -3.41 5.07 19.86
C ASN A 110 -3.08 4.53 18.45
N VAL A 111 -4.13 4.20 17.70
CA VAL A 111 -4.01 3.60 16.37
C VAL A 111 -3.58 4.69 15.40
N LYS A 112 -2.38 4.53 14.83
CA LYS A 112 -1.85 5.50 13.87
C LYS A 112 -2.48 5.32 12.50
N LYS A 113 -2.91 6.41 11.89
CA LYS A 113 -3.50 6.45 10.56
C LYS A 113 -2.41 6.56 9.52
N ILE A 114 -2.20 5.46 8.79
CA ILE A 114 -1.17 5.34 7.76
C ILE A 114 -1.84 5.36 6.40
N VAL A 115 -1.41 6.27 5.53
CA VAL A 115 -1.85 6.29 4.12
C VAL A 115 -0.72 5.77 3.24
N PHE A 116 -0.95 4.66 2.55
CA PHE A 116 -0.05 4.17 1.50
C PHE A 116 -0.44 4.78 0.16
N ALA A 117 0.40 5.68 -0.34
CA ALA A 117 0.37 6.21 -1.69
C ALA A 117 1.09 5.28 -2.66
N LEU A 118 0.33 4.73 -3.61
CA LEU A 118 0.82 3.78 -4.61
C LEU A 118 0.67 4.39 -6.01
N PRO A 119 1.66 5.14 -6.50
CA PRO A 119 1.65 5.62 -7.88
C PRO A 119 1.95 4.49 -8.87
N GLY A 120 1.18 4.45 -9.95
CA GLY A 120 1.28 3.46 -11.02
C GLY A 120 0.06 2.56 -11.09
N ASP A 121 -0.09 1.91 -12.24
CA ASP A 121 -1.13 0.93 -12.56
C ASP A 121 -0.57 -0.45 -12.93
N ASN A 122 0.76 -0.58 -13.00
CA ASN A 122 1.46 -1.80 -13.32
C ASN A 122 2.38 -2.19 -12.16
N PHE A 123 2.03 -3.27 -11.47
CA PHE A 123 2.77 -3.80 -10.32
C PHE A 123 3.31 -5.19 -10.65
N SER A 124 4.56 -5.46 -10.28
CA SER A 124 5.16 -6.78 -10.49
C SER A 124 4.57 -7.83 -9.54
N SER A 125 4.67 -9.12 -9.90
CA SER A 125 4.32 -10.22 -8.99
C SER A 125 5.10 -10.15 -7.67
N LYS A 126 6.35 -9.68 -7.71
CA LYS A 126 7.16 -9.44 -6.51
C LYS A 126 6.57 -8.34 -5.64
N PHE A 127 6.14 -7.23 -6.24
CA PHE A 127 5.46 -6.15 -5.53
C PHE A 127 4.18 -6.69 -4.87
N LEU A 128 3.36 -7.43 -5.61
CA LEU A 128 2.09 -7.96 -5.08
C LEU A 128 2.34 -8.88 -3.87
N ILE A 129 3.32 -9.77 -3.95
CA ILE A 129 3.71 -10.64 -2.82
C ILE A 129 4.19 -9.81 -1.62
N SER A 130 5.10 -8.85 -1.86
CA SER A 130 5.62 -7.95 -0.82
C SER A 130 4.50 -7.15 -0.15
N TRP A 131 3.58 -6.60 -0.94
CA TRP A 131 2.45 -5.81 -0.50
C TRP A 131 1.47 -6.62 0.35
N THR A 132 0.98 -7.75 -0.17
CA THR A 132 0.03 -8.61 0.55
C THR A 132 0.62 -9.11 1.86
N ALA A 133 1.88 -9.59 1.87
CA ALA A 133 2.54 -10.03 3.10
C ALA A 133 2.71 -8.90 4.13
N THR A 134 3.00 -7.68 3.65
CA THR A 134 3.17 -6.51 4.51
C THR A 134 1.85 -6.09 5.14
N ILE A 135 0.79 -5.99 4.34
CA ILE A 135 -0.53 -5.57 4.81
C ILE A 135 -1.12 -6.58 5.80
N SER A 136 -1.02 -7.90 5.54
CA SER A 136 -1.46 -8.92 6.49
C SER A 136 -0.77 -8.78 7.85
N LYS A 137 0.56 -8.68 7.87
CA LYS A 137 1.33 -8.51 9.11
C LYS A 137 1.04 -7.18 9.80
N LEU A 138 0.88 -6.08 9.07
CA LEU A 138 0.53 -4.79 9.68
C LEU A 138 -0.84 -4.83 10.36
N TRP A 139 -1.84 -5.50 9.78
CA TRP A 139 -3.15 -5.69 10.42
C TRP A 139 -3.07 -6.54 11.69
N GLU A 140 -2.25 -7.59 11.70
CA GLU A 140 -2.03 -8.42 12.89
C GLU A 140 -1.49 -7.61 14.07
N THR A 141 -0.68 -6.57 13.81
CA THR A 141 -0.14 -5.72 14.90
C THR A 141 -1.21 -4.93 15.64
N ARG A 142 -2.37 -4.65 15.00
CA ARG A 142 -3.45 -3.77 15.51
C ARG A 142 -2.97 -2.37 15.96
N LYS A 143 -1.81 -1.93 15.47
CA LYS A 143 -1.23 -0.59 15.76
C LYS A 143 -1.64 0.48 14.76
N TYR A 144 -2.08 0.06 13.56
CA TYR A 144 -2.26 0.95 12.41
C TYR A 144 -3.67 0.85 11.83
N ASP A 145 -4.22 2.00 11.47
CA ASP A 145 -5.41 2.18 10.65
C ASP A 145 -4.93 2.53 9.25
N ILE A 146 -5.16 1.64 8.29
CA ILE A 146 -4.49 1.66 6.99
C ILE A 146 -5.45 2.14 5.92
N MET A 147 -5.02 3.16 5.17
CA MET A 147 -5.68 3.64 3.97
C MET A 147 -4.78 3.44 2.75
N ILE A 148 -5.36 3.08 1.62
CA ILE A 148 -4.63 2.90 0.36
C ILE A 148 -5.09 4.01 -0.59
N SER A 149 -4.14 4.73 -1.17
CA SER A 149 -4.36 5.87 -2.05
C SER A 149 -3.60 5.66 -3.38
N PRO A 150 -4.16 4.88 -4.31
CA PRO A 150 -3.53 4.63 -5.60
C PRO A 150 -3.75 5.81 -6.56
N ALA A 151 -2.84 5.99 -7.51
CA ALA A 151 -3.05 6.91 -8.63
C ALA A 151 -2.25 6.48 -9.85
N THR A 152 -2.77 6.75 -11.05
CA THR A 152 -2.05 6.55 -12.32
C THR A 152 -2.16 7.80 -13.19
N GLY A 153 -1.22 7.95 -14.13
CA GLY A 153 -1.18 9.07 -15.07
C GLY A 153 0.18 9.24 -15.72
N SER A 154 0.21 9.93 -16.86
CA SER A 154 1.43 10.19 -17.62
C SER A 154 2.29 11.33 -17.05
N PHE A 155 1.74 12.12 -16.14
CA PHE A 155 2.44 13.25 -15.53
C PHE A 155 2.59 13.02 -14.02
N VAL A 156 3.80 12.58 -13.64
CA VAL A 156 4.12 12.12 -12.28
C VAL A 156 3.76 13.14 -11.18
N PRO A 157 4.01 14.46 -11.32
CA PRO A 157 3.57 15.43 -10.31
C PRO A 157 2.06 15.36 -10.02
N PHE A 158 1.22 15.12 -11.03
CA PHE A 158 -0.22 14.98 -10.84
C PHE A 158 -0.54 13.66 -10.15
N VAL A 159 0.13 12.56 -10.52
CA VAL A 159 -0.05 11.27 -9.86
C VAL A 159 0.24 11.39 -8.36
N ARG A 160 1.36 12.01 -7.97
CA ARG A 160 1.71 12.25 -6.55
C ARG A 160 0.71 13.16 -5.84
N MET A 161 0.16 14.17 -6.51
CA MET A 161 -0.91 15.00 -5.92
C MET A 161 -2.21 14.21 -5.74
N THR A 162 -2.57 13.34 -6.69
CA THR A 162 -3.76 12.49 -6.59
C THR A 162 -3.66 11.50 -5.44
N THR A 163 -2.47 10.95 -5.16
CA THR A 163 -2.29 10.06 -3.98
C THR A 163 -2.41 10.79 -2.63
N LEU A 164 -2.39 12.14 -2.62
CA LEU A 164 -2.76 12.96 -1.46
C LEU A 164 -4.26 13.31 -1.43
N GLY A 165 -5.07 12.75 -2.34
CA GLY A 165 -6.50 13.03 -2.46
C GLY A 165 -6.81 14.46 -2.89
N LEU A 166 -5.88 15.14 -3.57
CA LEU A 166 -6.01 16.54 -4.01
C LEU A 166 -6.84 16.65 -5.30
N ASP A 167 -7.44 17.82 -5.51
CA ASP A 167 -8.25 18.12 -6.68
C ASP A 167 -8.07 19.60 -7.05
N VAL A 168 -7.73 19.87 -8.31
CA VAL A 168 -7.50 21.22 -8.83
C VAL A 168 -8.69 22.15 -8.58
N LEU A 169 -9.92 21.63 -8.62
CA LEU A 169 -11.13 22.42 -8.43
C LEU A 169 -11.32 22.91 -6.98
N ARG A 170 -10.56 22.40 -6.00
CA ARG A 170 -10.60 22.84 -4.60
C ARG A 170 -9.81 24.12 -4.34
N GLY A 171 -9.06 24.61 -5.33
CA GLY A 171 -8.32 25.86 -5.24
C GLY A 171 -6.97 25.74 -4.53
N GLN A 172 -6.34 26.89 -4.28
CA GLN A 172 -4.93 26.98 -3.88
C GLN A 172 -4.64 26.66 -2.40
N ASP A 173 -5.66 26.69 -1.54
CA ASP A 173 -5.50 26.50 -0.08
C ASP A 173 -5.89 25.08 0.37
N GLN A 174 -5.96 24.15 -0.59
CA GLN A 174 -6.32 22.76 -0.32
C GLN A 174 -5.25 22.04 0.50
N LYS A 175 -5.69 21.10 1.32
CA LYS A 175 -4.86 20.22 2.15
C LYS A 175 -5.01 18.76 1.70
N PRO A 176 -4.03 17.89 2.00
CA PRO A 176 -4.17 16.46 1.72
C PRO A 176 -5.45 15.91 2.35
N PHE A 177 -6.12 15.03 1.60
CA PHE A 177 -7.37 14.38 1.97
C PHE A 177 -8.46 15.36 2.42
N ASN A 178 -8.44 16.59 1.89
CA ASN A 178 -9.34 17.67 2.29
C ASN A 178 -9.37 17.92 3.80
N GLY A 179 -8.22 17.77 4.47
CA GLY A 179 -8.08 17.95 5.91
C GLY A 179 -8.53 16.77 6.77
N GLN A 180 -8.88 15.62 6.17
CA GLN A 180 -9.09 14.39 6.94
C GLN A 180 -7.82 14.00 7.71
N PRO A 181 -7.96 13.45 8.93
CA PRO A 181 -6.82 13.12 9.77
C PRO A 181 -6.06 11.90 9.23
N PHE A 182 -4.76 12.04 9.11
CA PHE A 182 -3.79 10.96 8.94
C PHE A 182 -2.52 11.32 9.73
N ASP A 183 -1.72 10.33 10.12
CA ASP A 183 -0.49 10.57 10.87
C ASP A 183 0.73 10.52 9.94
N VAL A 184 0.79 9.49 9.09
CA VAL A 184 1.91 9.25 8.18
C VAL A 184 1.40 8.94 6.78
N TRP A 185 1.98 9.61 5.80
CA TRP A 185 1.82 9.29 4.38
C TRP A 185 3.08 8.59 3.88
N ILE A 186 2.92 7.41 3.29
CA ILE A 186 4.01 6.56 2.83
C ILE A 186 3.85 6.38 1.33
N THR A 187 4.89 6.70 0.58
CA THR A 187 4.93 6.50 -0.86
C THR A 187 5.81 5.31 -1.21
N ILE A 188 5.27 4.41 -2.03
CA ILE A 188 5.98 3.22 -2.53
C ILE A 188 5.75 3.11 -4.03
N ASP A 189 6.81 3.25 -4.83
CA ASP A 189 6.72 3.12 -6.28
C ASP A 189 6.46 1.67 -6.71
N SER A 190 5.79 1.48 -7.85
CA SER A 190 5.35 0.15 -8.31
C SER A 190 6.48 -0.81 -8.69
N ASP A 191 7.70 -0.30 -8.88
CA ASP A 191 8.91 -1.07 -9.19
C ASP A 191 9.80 -1.32 -7.96
N ILE A 192 9.34 -0.96 -6.76
CA ILE A 192 10.07 -1.19 -5.51
C ILE A 192 9.68 -2.54 -4.90
N VAL A 193 10.70 -3.28 -4.43
CA VAL A 193 10.52 -4.57 -3.75
C VAL A 193 10.97 -4.42 -2.31
N PHE A 194 10.07 -4.67 -1.38
CA PHE A 194 10.27 -4.42 0.05
C PHE A 194 9.79 -5.60 0.89
N THR A 195 10.07 -5.56 2.20
CA THR A 195 9.51 -6.49 3.18
C THR A 195 8.71 -5.75 4.25
N TYR A 196 7.89 -6.49 4.98
CA TYR A 196 7.15 -5.97 6.13
C TYR A 196 8.08 -5.25 7.13
N GLU A 197 9.22 -5.87 7.48
CA GLU A 197 10.14 -5.33 8.48
C GLU A 197 10.75 -4.00 8.04
N GLN A 198 10.86 -3.78 6.73
CA GLN A 198 11.34 -2.51 6.16
C GLN A 198 10.27 -1.42 6.23
N VAL A 199 9.01 -1.77 5.98
CA VAL A 199 7.88 -0.84 6.11
C VAL A 199 7.63 -0.49 7.57
N GLU A 200 7.66 -1.48 8.49
CA GLU A 200 7.53 -1.22 9.93
C GLU A 200 8.65 -0.31 10.43
N LYS A 201 9.92 -0.59 10.08
CA LYS A 201 11.04 0.29 10.42
C LYS A 201 10.90 1.70 9.83
N LEU A 202 10.34 1.82 8.61
CA LEU A 202 10.10 3.12 7.99
C LEU A 202 9.05 3.92 8.78
N ILE A 203 7.96 3.26 9.19
CA ILE A 203 6.91 3.87 10.03
C ILE A 203 7.48 4.29 11.39
N GLU A 204 8.18 3.40 12.08
CA GLU A 204 8.77 3.69 13.40
C GLU A 204 9.80 4.82 13.34
N ALA A 205 10.57 4.90 12.27
CA ALA A 205 11.52 5.98 12.07
C ALA A 205 10.85 7.37 11.98
N THR A 206 9.56 7.43 11.62
CA THR A 206 8.84 8.70 11.57
C THR A 206 8.62 9.35 12.94
N GLU A 207 8.74 8.56 14.01
CA GLU A 207 8.70 9.05 15.39
C GLU A 207 9.93 9.88 15.76
N GLU A 208 11.08 9.52 15.17
CA GLU A 208 12.33 10.23 15.37
C GLU A 208 12.45 11.43 14.42
N HIS A 209 12.01 11.26 13.17
CA HIS A 209 12.15 12.26 12.11
C HIS A 209 10.88 12.39 11.26
N PRO A 210 10.38 13.60 10.97
CA PRO A 210 9.12 13.77 10.24
C PRO A 210 9.19 13.38 8.76
N VAL A 211 10.38 13.28 8.17
CA VAL A 211 10.59 12.86 6.78
C VAL A 211 11.68 11.80 6.75
N VAL A 212 11.32 10.57 6.40
CA VAL A 212 12.24 9.43 6.35
C VAL A 212 12.15 8.70 5.03
N ALA A 213 13.29 8.34 4.43
CA ALA A 213 13.36 7.53 3.24
C ALA A 213 14.19 6.26 3.43
N GLY A 214 13.90 5.22 2.66
CA GLY A 214 14.76 4.04 2.51
C GLY A 214 15.70 4.16 1.31
N MET A 215 16.76 3.37 1.31
CA MET A 215 17.75 3.36 0.22
C MET A 215 17.39 2.37 -0.88
N TYR A 216 17.52 2.79 -2.13
CA TYR A 216 17.44 1.92 -3.29
C TYR A 216 18.40 2.38 -4.39
N ARG A 217 18.93 1.42 -5.15
CA ARG A 217 19.92 1.70 -6.19
C ARG A 217 19.26 2.20 -7.46
N MET A 218 19.93 3.09 -8.17
CA MET A 218 19.51 3.56 -9.49
C MET A 218 19.79 2.52 -10.58
N ALA A 219 19.30 2.78 -11.80
CA ALA A 219 19.47 1.89 -12.96
C ALA A 219 20.94 1.71 -13.38
N ASP A 220 21.84 2.60 -12.95
CA ASP A 220 23.29 2.51 -13.18
C ASP A 220 24.01 1.49 -12.27
N LEU A 221 23.26 0.83 -11.37
CA LEU A 221 23.74 -0.18 -10.40
C LEU A 221 24.79 0.32 -9.39
N THR A 222 25.18 1.59 -9.50
CA THR A 222 26.33 2.18 -8.82
C THR A 222 25.90 3.15 -7.75
N ASN A 223 24.89 3.97 -8.02
CA ASN A 223 24.48 5.06 -7.16
C ASN A 223 23.15 4.74 -6.46
N TYR A 224 22.96 5.31 -5.27
CA TYR A 224 21.66 5.37 -4.62
C TYR A 224 20.86 6.60 -5.10
N ALA A 225 19.53 6.53 -5.01
CA ALA A 225 18.62 7.58 -5.45
C ALA A 225 18.51 8.76 -4.45
N PHE A 226 19.62 9.25 -3.90
CA PHE A 226 19.63 10.43 -3.02
C PHE A 226 20.94 11.22 -3.13
N VAL A 227 20.87 12.51 -2.79
CA VAL A 227 21.95 13.49 -2.88
C VAL A 227 22.12 14.20 -1.54
N LYS A 228 23.35 14.20 -1.03
CA LYS A 228 23.66 14.81 0.27
C LYS A 228 23.59 16.34 0.22
N ASP A 229 24.28 16.96 -0.73
CA ASP A 229 24.49 18.40 -0.79
C ASP A 229 24.06 18.97 -2.15
N TRP A 230 23.46 20.18 -2.15
CA TRP A 230 23.04 20.89 -3.36
C TRP A 230 24.23 21.63 -4.00
N ASP A 231 25.20 20.88 -4.50
CA ASP A 231 26.43 21.43 -5.08
C ASP A 231 26.23 21.87 -6.53
N THR A 232 26.04 23.18 -6.72
CA THR A 232 25.90 23.77 -8.06
C THR A 232 27.19 23.74 -8.88
N SER A 233 28.36 23.71 -8.25
CA SER A 233 29.64 23.65 -8.97
C SER A 233 29.80 22.27 -9.62
N TYR A 234 29.52 21.21 -8.85
CA TYR A 234 29.45 19.85 -9.39
C TYR A 234 28.42 19.73 -10.51
N PHE A 235 27.24 20.35 -10.34
CA PHE A 235 26.20 20.37 -11.37
C PHE A 235 26.64 21.04 -12.66
N LYS A 236 27.32 22.19 -12.60
CA LYS A 236 27.83 22.89 -13.80
C LYS A 236 28.81 22.03 -14.61
N GLU A 237 29.62 21.23 -13.93
CA GLU A 237 30.63 20.38 -14.57
C GLU A 237 30.06 19.06 -15.11
N ASN A 238 29.08 18.46 -14.42
CA ASN A 238 28.62 17.10 -14.68
C ASN A 238 27.17 17.01 -15.24
N GLY A 239 26.42 18.12 -15.23
CA GLY A 239 25.01 18.17 -15.64
C GLY A 239 24.03 17.47 -14.68
N THR A 240 24.50 17.05 -13.51
CA THR A 240 23.72 16.36 -12.48
C THR A 240 24.32 16.62 -11.11
N PHE A 241 23.53 16.42 -10.04
CA PHE A 241 24.06 16.45 -8.68
C PHE A 241 24.77 15.14 -8.33
N LYS A 242 25.64 15.20 -7.32
CA LYS A 242 26.41 14.04 -6.89
C LYS A 242 25.55 13.08 -6.08
N PHE A 243 25.08 12.02 -6.73
CA PHE A 243 24.42 10.90 -6.07
C PHE A 243 25.40 10.13 -5.19
N ILE A 244 24.87 9.59 -4.10
CA ILE A 244 25.66 8.87 -3.10
C ILE A 244 25.90 7.42 -3.53
N LYS A 245 27.11 6.91 -3.30
CA LYS A 245 27.47 5.52 -3.59
C LYS A 245 27.37 4.64 -2.34
N PRO A 246 27.27 3.31 -2.51
CA PRO A 246 27.35 2.36 -1.40
C PRO A 246 28.58 2.58 -0.50
N GLU A 247 29.75 2.84 -1.09
CA GLU A 247 30.98 3.02 -0.33
C GLU A 247 30.94 4.25 0.57
N ASP A 248 30.30 5.33 0.12
CA ASP A 248 30.14 6.57 0.90
C ASP A 248 29.30 6.31 2.16
N ILE A 249 28.27 5.47 2.06
CA ILE A 249 27.43 5.07 3.21
C ILE A 249 28.20 4.18 4.18
N GLU A 250 28.98 3.23 3.67
CA GLU A 250 29.80 2.35 4.52
C GLU A 250 30.87 3.12 5.31
N VAL A 251 31.50 4.12 4.68
CA VAL A 251 32.44 5.03 5.36
C VAL A 251 31.71 5.84 6.42
N TRP A 252 30.59 6.47 6.05
CA TRP A 252 29.82 7.29 6.99
C TRP A 252 29.30 6.50 8.20
N LYS A 253 28.80 5.27 8.00
CA LYS A 253 28.37 4.39 9.08
C LYS A 253 29.51 4.07 10.06
N LYS A 254 30.71 3.81 9.53
CA LYS A 254 31.90 3.53 10.35
C LYS A 254 32.36 4.75 11.16
N GLU A 255 32.25 5.94 10.59
CA GLU A 255 32.72 7.17 11.23
C GLU A 255 31.73 7.70 12.27
N THR A 256 30.43 7.49 12.06
CA THR A 256 29.40 8.17 12.83
C THR A 256 28.55 7.25 13.72
N GLU A 257 28.51 5.95 13.42
CA GLU A 257 27.64 4.95 14.08
C GLU A 257 26.14 5.26 14.05
N PHE A 258 25.71 6.31 13.33
CA PHE A 258 24.30 6.67 13.18
C PHE A 258 23.65 5.88 12.04
N LYS A 259 22.33 5.67 12.16
CA LYS A 259 21.51 5.04 11.11
C LYS A 259 20.86 6.05 10.15
N TYR A 260 20.75 7.33 10.52
CA TYR A 260 20.10 8.36 9.71
C TYR A 260 21.10 9.26 8.98
N PHE A 261 21.08 9.21 7.65
CA PHE A 261 21.90 10.03 6.77
C PHE A 261 21.09 11.20 6.24
N SER A 262 21.46 12.43 6.61
CA SER A 262 20.75 13.65 6.18
C SER A 262 21.06 13.98 4.72
N VAL A 263 20.03 14.33 3.95
CA VAL A 263 20.12 14.64 2.52
C VAL A 263 19.29 15.87 2.16
N VAL A 264 19.66 16.56 1.08
CA VAL A 264 18.82 17.62 0.48
C VAL A 264 17.80 17.07 -0.53
N TYR A 265 18.03 15.85 -1.02
CA TYR A 265 17.16 15.18 -1.97
C TYR A 265 17.20 13.66 -1.77
N SER A 266 16.02 13.05 -1.78
CA SER A 266 15.83 11.60 -1.92
C SER A 266 14.71 11.36 -2.91
N GLY A 267 14.89 10.34 -3.76
CA GLY A 267 13.80 9.83 -4.57
C GLY A 267 12.66 9.33 -3.68
N MET A 268 11.45 9.40 -4.23
CA MET A 268 10.20 9.13 -3.52
C MET A 268 9.67 7.70 -3.69
N GLY A 269 10.53 6.77 -4.15
CA GLY A 269 10.15 5.38 -4.35
C GLY A 269 9.89 4.62 -3.05
N PHE A 270 10.47 5.05 -1.93
CA PHE A 270 10.23 4.46 -0.62
C PHE A 270 10.47 5.50 0.48
N MET A 271 9.43 6.26 0.82
CA MET A 271 9.52 7.40 1.75
C MET A 271 8.26 7.53 2.61
N ALA A 272 8.42 7.92 3.88
CA ALA A 272 7.36 8.18 4.83
C ALA A 272 7.46 9.61 5.38
N ILE A 273 6.31 10.27 5.50
CA ILE A 273 6.22 11.70 5.79
C ILE A 273 5.07 11.93 6.79
N ARG A 274 5.36 12.61 7.90
CA ARG A 274 4.34 13.01 8.87
C ARG A 274 3.46 14.13 8.32
N LYS A 275 2.18 14.10 8.70
CA LYS A 275 1.17 15.08 8.25
C LYS A 275 1.61 16.53 8.41
N GLU A 276 2.27 16.86 9.52
CA GLU A 276 2.75 18.22 9.83
C GLU A 276 3.65 18.84 8.75
N VAL A 277 4.37 18.01 7.99
CA VAL A 277 5.22 18.48 6.88
C VAL A 277 4.35 19.06 5.77
N PHE A 278 3.26 18.40 5.42
CA PHE A 278 2.31 18.88 4.42
C PHE A 278 1.53 20.11 4.91
N ASP A 279 1.23 20.20 6.21
CA ASP A 279 0.56 21.37 6.78
C ASP A 279 1.41 22.65 6.66
N ASN A 280 2.72 22.51 6.58
CA ASN A 280 3.69 23.60 6.47
C ASN A 280 4.18 23.88 5.04
N ILE A 281 3.72 23.11 4.05
CA ILE A 281 4.00 23.34 2.63
C ILE A 281 2.73 23.83 1.95
N LYS A 282 2.84 24.93 1.20
CA LYS A 282 1.71 25.47 0.42
C LYS A 282 1.53 24.67 -0.87
N TYR A 283 0.29 24.29 -1.19
CA TYR A 283 -0.09 23.72 -2.48
C TYR A 283 0.27 24.65 -3.65
N PRO A 284 0.76 24.14 -4.80
CA PRO A 284 0.97 22.72 -5.10
C PRO A 284 2.22 22.14 -4.43
N TYR A 285 2.24 20.82 -4.21
CA TYR A 285 3.32 20.17 -3.45
C TYR A 285 4.50 19.73 -4.34
N PHE A 286 4.22 19.34 -5.59
CA PHE A 286 5.18 18.66 -6.47
C PHE A 286 5.61 19.48 -7.70
N ASP A 287 5.38 20.79 -7.68
CA ASP A 287 5.84 21.75 -8.67
C ASP A 287 7.15 22.44 -8.25
N SER A 288 7.92 22.87 -9.25
CA SER A 288 9.06 23.76 -9.06
C SER A 288 9.09 24.87 -10.11
N GLU A 289 9.67 25.99 -9.72
CA GLU A 289 10.09 27.03 -10.66
C GLU A 289 11.29 26.56 -11.49
N ILE A 290 11.42 27.11 -12.70
CA ILE A 290 12.55 26.83 -13.59
C ILE A 290 13.84 27.28 -12.91
N VAL A 291 14.73 26.33 -12.66
CA VAL A 291 16.03 26.62 -12.07
C VAL A 291 16.91 27.26 -13.13
N THR A 292 17.49 28.42 -12.81
CA THR A 292 18.41 29.12 -13.70
C THR A 292 19.81 29.14 -13.07
N ILE A 293 20.78 28.55 -13.75
CA ILE A 293 22.18 28.49 -13.32
C ILE A 293 23.03 29.20 -14.37
N GLN A 294 23.80 30.21 -13.94
CA GLN A 294 24.78 30.85 -14.81
C GLN A 294 26.09 30.07 -14.75
N ALA A 295 26.50 29.52 -15.89
CA ALA A 295 27.80 28.90 -16.07
C ALA A 295 28.89 29.98 -16.19
N ASP A 296 30.13 29.57 -15.93
CA ASP A 296 31.26 30.50 -15.83
C ASP A 296 31.67 31.07 -17.21
N ASP A 297 31.27 30.42 -18.30
CA ASP A 297 31.44 30.86 -19.68
C ASP A 297 30.34 31.83 -20.16
N GLY A 298 29.40 32.21 -19.28
CA GLY A 298 28.26 33.07 -19.58
C GLY A 298 27.03 32.33 -20.12
N THR A 299 27.07 31.00 -20.26
CA THR A 299 25.91 30.19 -20.65
C THR A 299 24.86 30.19 -19.54
N VAL A 300 23.59 30.41 -19.92
CA VAL A 300 22.45 30.34 -18.98
C VAL A 300 21.79 28.97 -19.10
N ILE A 301 22.00 28.12 -18.10
CA ILE A 301 21.37 26.81 -17.99
C ILE A 301 19.98 26.99 -17.38
N ARG A 302 18.96 26.45 -18.05
CA ARG A 302 17.58 26.42 -17.55
C ARG A 302 17.16 24.97 -17.40
N ASP A 303 16.82 24.59 -16.17
CA ASP A 303 16.48 23.22 -15.83
C ASP A 303 15.09 23.15 -15.17
N ILE A 304 14.37 22.07 -15.44
CA ILE A 304 13.10 21.73 -14.79
C ILE A 304 13.38 20.51 -13.92
N CYS A 305 13.16 20.65 -12.62
CA CYS A 305 13.36 19.55 -11.71
C CYS A 305 12.25 18.50 -11.82
N SER A 306 12.58 17.24 -11.53
CA SER A 306 11.59 16.19 -11.29
C SER A 306 10.70 16.51 -10.08
N GLU A 307 9.60 15.78 -9.92
CA GLU A 307 8.60 16.05 -8.90
C GLU A 307 9.15 15.80 -7.49
N ASP A 308 9.99 14.78 -7.34
CA ASP A 308 10.64 14.40 -6.09
C ASP A 308 11.68 15.45 -5.66
N VAL A 309 12.51 15.95 -6.57
CA VAL A 309 13.44 17.07 -6.33
C VAL A 309 12.67 18.33 -5.94
N SER A 310 11.59 18.63 -6.66
CA SER A 310 10.74 19.80 -6.40
C SER A 310 10.17 19.75 -4.99
N PHE A 311 9.64 18.60 -4.60
CA PHE A 311 9.06 18.40 -3.28
C PHE A 311 10.10 18.40 -2.15
N CYS A 312 11.26 17.74 -2.35
CA CYS A 312 12.36 17.76 -1.37
C CYS A 312 12.88 19.18 -1.09
N LYS A 313 12.94 20.03 -2.12
CA LYS A 313 13.27 21.46 -1.95
C LYS A 313 12.22 22.17 -1.11
N LYS A 314 10.93 21.93 -1.34
CA LYS A 314 9.84 22.51 -0.54
C LYS A 314 9.86 22.04 0.91
N ILE A 315 10.16 20.77 1.16
CA ILE A 315 10.38 20.23 2.52
C ILE A 315 11.51 20.99 3.22
N THR A 316 12.64 21.18 2.54
CA THR A 316 13.80 21.89 3.09
C THR A 316 13.47 23.38 3.35
N GLN A 317 12.76 24.04 2.43
CA GLN A 317 12.30 25.41 2.58
C GLN A 317 11.30 25.59 3.74
N ALA A 318 10.49 24.58 4.02
CA ALA A 318 9.60 24.52 5.18
C ALA A 318 10.35 24.24 6.50
N GLY A 319 11.67 24.05 6.47
CA GLY A 319 12.52 23.88 7.66
C GLY A 319 12.69 22.44 8.13
N TYR A 320 12.29 21.45 7.31
CA TYR A 320 12.42 20.04 7.63
C TYR A 320 13.67 19.42 7.00
N GLN A 321 14.28 18.46 7.71
CA GLN A 321 15.37 17.65 7.19
C GLN A 321 14.84 16.32 6.65
N ILE A 322 15.39 15.88 5.52
CA ILE A 322 15.11 14.56 4.94
C ILE A 322 16.16 13.60 5.48
N MET A 323 15.69 12.55 6.16
CA MET A 323 16.57 11.55 6.76
C MET A 323 16.47 10.22 6.01
N VAL A 324 17.57 9.76 5.44
CA VAL A 324 17.65 8.42 4.85
C VAL A 324 18.01 7.43 5.95
N ASN A 325 17.11 6.49 6.26
CA ASN A 325 17.43 5.40 7.17
C ASN A 325 18.27 4.35 6.44
N THR A 326 19.56 4.35 6.75
CA THR A 326 20.56 3.52 6.08
C THR A 326 20.49 2.03 6.43
N ASP A 327 19.62 1.63 7.36
CA ASP A 327 19.33 0.22 7.65
C ASP A 327 18.15 -0.32 6.81
N ILE A 328 17.47 0.56 6.07
CA ILE A 328 16.40 0.22 5.15
C ILE A 328 16.97 0.23 3.73
N ARG A 329 17.07 -0.96 3.13
CA ARG A 329 17.49 -1.13 1.75
C ARG A 329 16.49 -1.97 0.96
N VAL A 330 15.77 -1.33 0.06
CA VAL A 330 14.75 -1.99 -0.78
C VAL A 330 15.30 -2.32 -2.17
N GLY A 331 14.67 -3.26 -2.85
CA GLY A 331 14.96 -3.59 -4.25
C GLY A 331 14.31 -2.61 -5.21
N HIS A 332 14.90 -2.43 -6.39
CA HIS A 332 14.40 -1.57 -7.47
C HIS A 332 14.43 -2.35 -8.77
N ILE A 333 13.27 -2.64 -9.32
CA ILE A 333 13.13 -3.45 -10.54
C ILE A 333 13.44 -2.56 -11.74
N LYS A 334 14.26 -3.09 -12.66
CA LYS A 334 14.48 -2.49 -13.97
C LYS A 334 14.25 -3.55 -15.05
N SER A 335 13.39 -3.22 -15.99
CA SER A 335 13.06 -4.09 -17.10
C SER A 335 14.22 -4.18 -18.09
N LEU A 336 14.47 -5.38 -18.58
CA LEU A 336 15.35 -5.65 -19.71
C LEU A 336 14.48 -6.12 -20.87
N VAL A 337 14.52 -5.41 -22.00
CA VAL A 337 13.86 -5.85 -23.24
C VAL A 337 14.82 -6.79 -23.96
N ILE A 338 14.32 -7.96 -24.37
CA ILE A 338 15.05 -8.97 -25.14
C ILE A 338 14.55 -8.94 -26.57
#